data_AF-A0A195BK47-F1
#
_entry.id   AF-A0A195BK47-F1
#
_cell.length_a   1.000
_cell.length_b   1.000
_cell.length_c   1.000
_cell.angle_alpha   90.00
_cell.angle_beta   90.00
_cell.angle_gamma   90.00
#
_symmetry.space_group_name_H-M   'P 1'
#
loop_
_entity.id
_entity.type
_entity.pdbx_description
1 polymer ?
#
loop_
_entity_poly.entity_id
_entity_poly.type
_entity_poly.pdbx_seq_one_letter_code
_entity_poly.pdbx_strand_id
1 'polypeptide(L)'
;MNRVVWAVLILAAVVLTDAAIPDPPENSGITTIGSKKLATAADCAGLVAFSAIQGSVNEAKLILAETLVDKGVGYAAQTGIFTTHCPGLYQFSFAGYGSTDLRLTLKRKLNKSNSWRTIISAGPGGGSNLVLLDVEAGDQLAVFVESGKITDGASFTGHRVYKR
;
A
#
# COMPACT_ATOMS: atom_id res chain seq x y z
N MET A 1 -1.35 51.37 -39.95
CA MET A 1 -1.64 49.93 -40.02
C MET A 1 -0.77 49.27 -38.97
N ASN A 2 -1.34 49.14 -37.78
CA ASN A 2 -0.75 49.70 -36.56
C ASN A 2 -0.43 48.63 -35.53
N ARG A 3 0.71 48.86 -34.85
CA ARG A 3 1.30 48.33 -33.60
C ARG A 3 0.48 47.40 -32.67
N VAL A 4 -0.84 47.41 -32.74
CA VAL A 4 -1.76 46.58 -31.95
C VAL A 4 -1.66 45.09 -32.34
N VAL A 5 -1.51 44.75 -33.63
CA VAL A 5 -1.44 43.34 -34.08
C VAL A 5 -0.18 42.64 -33.56
N TRP A 6 0.95 43.36 -33.49
CA TRP A 6 2.20 42.82 -32.93
C TRP A 6 2.16 42.70 -31.41
N ALA A 7 1.48 43.61 -30.71
CA ALA A 7 1.32 43.53 -29.26
C ALA A 7 0.48 42.31 -28.82
N VAL A 8 -0.54 41.94 -29.60
CA VAL A 8 -1.38 40.76 -29.31
C VAL A 8 -0.63 39.45 -29.53
N LEU A 9 0.25 39.38 -30.54
CA LEU A 9 1.08 38.18 -30.79
C LEU A 9 2.16 37.97 -29.73
N ILE A 10 2.73 39.05 -29.17
CA ILE A 10 3.70 38.93 -28.07
C ILE A 10 3.00 38.54 -26.77
N LEU A 11 1.79 39.05 -26.49
CA LEU A 11 1.03 38.64 -25.31
C LEU A 11 0.60 37.18 -25.35
N ALA A 12 0.27 36.63 -26.53
CA ALA A 12 -0.09 35.21 -26.67
C ALA A 12 1.09 34.24 -26.49
N ALA A 13 2.33 34.69 -26.75
CA ALA A 13 3.53 33.87 -26.53
C ALA A 13 3.95 33.78 -25.05
N VAL A 14 3.60 34.78 -24.22
CA VAL A 14 3.96 34.80 -22.79
C VAL A 14 3.02 33.94 -21.94
N VAL A 15 1.81 33.64 -22.41
CA VAL A 15 0.83 32.82 -21.66
C VAL A 15 1.04 31.31 -21.87
N LEU A 16 1.95 30.88 -22.74
CA LEU A 16 2.21 29.47 -23.03
C LEU A 16 3.52 28.91 -22.43
N THR A 17 4.29 29.70 -21.69
CA THR A 17 5.57 29.25 -21.11
C THR A 17 5.51 28.89 -19.62
N ASP A 18 4.35 29.00 -18.96
CA ASP A 18 4.23 28.71 -17.52
C ASP A 18 3.75 27.29 -17.18
N ALA A 19 3.75 26.38 -18.17
CA ALA A 19 3.28 24.99 -18.01
C ALA A 19 4.41 23.94 -18.06
N ALA A 20 5.67 24.33 -17.86
CA ALA A 20 6.81 23.42 -17.94
C ALA A 20 7.90 23.68 -16.90
N ILE A 21 7.52 24.10 -15.69
CA ILE A 21 8.39 23.94 -14.52
C ILE A 21 8.09 22.53 -13.98
N PRO A 22 9.02 21.56 -14.09
CA PRO A 22 8.86 20.29 -13.41
C PRO A 22 8.78 20.57 -11.92
N ASP A 23 7.77 20.02 -11.24
CA ASP A 23 7.72 20.08 -9.79
C ASP A 23 9.08 19.63 -9.23
N PRO A 24 9.66 20.38 -8.27
CA PRO A 24 10.90 19.97 -7.65
C PRO A 24 10.72 18.55 -7.08
N PRO A 25 11.75 17.69 -7.16
CA PRO A 25 11.63 16.34 -6.64
C PRO A 25 11.19 16.41 -5.17
N GLU A 26 10.09 15.74 -4.83
CA GLU A 26 9.59 15.56 -3.46
C GLU A 26 10.59 14.72 -2.64
N ASN A 27 11.79 15.23 -2.45
CA ASN A 27 12.83 14.64 -1.62
C ASN A 27 13.23 15.68 -0.59
N SER A 28 12.41 15.81 0.45
CA SER A 28 12.78 16.55 1.66
C SER A 28 12.10 15.91 2.86
N GLY A 29 12.76 14.90 3.44
CA GLY A 29 12.37 14.38 4.75
C GLY A 29 12.43 12.86 4.96
N ILE A 30 13.27 12.10 4.25
CA ILE A 30 13.53 10.71 4.65
C ILE A 30 14.62 10.71 5.73
N THR A 31 14.22 10.80 6.99
CA THR A 31 15.11 10.44 8.11
C THR A 31 15.08 8.93 8.29
N THR A 32 15.92 8.22 7.54
CA THR A 32 16.21 6.81 7.78
C THR A 32 17.20 6.66 8.93
N ILE A 33 16.72 6.23 10.10
CA ILE A 33 17.56 5.54 11.08
C ILE A 33 17.27 4.04 10.94
N GLY A 34 18.20 3.29 10.36
CA GLY A 34 18.18 1.83 10.30
C GLY A 34 16.95 1.23 9.60
N SER A 35 16.92 1.32 8.26
CA SER A 35 16.04 0.52 7.37
C SER A 35 14.52 0.58 7.60
N LYS A 36 14.03 1.38 8.55
CA LYS A 36 12.60 1.60 8.80
C LYS A 36 12.26 3.03 8.40
N LYS A 37 11.43 3.16 7.36
CA LYS A 37 10.81 4.44 6.99
C LYS A 37 9.95 4.89 8.17
N LEU A 38 10.41 5.90 8.91
CA LEU A 38 9.64 6.52 9.97
C LEU A 38 8.53 7.33 9.30
N ALA A 39 7.28 6.91 9.53
CA ALA A 39 6.12 7.63 9.06
C ALA A 39 6.07 9.04 9.65
N THR A 40 6.15 10.05 8.80
CA THR A 40 5.93 11.44 9.17
C THR A 40 4.46 11.82 9.02
N ALA A 41 4.03 12.90 9.68
CA ALA A 41 2.68 13.44 9.47
C ALA A 41 2.42 13.83 8.00
N ALA A 42 3.47 14.20 7.25
CA ALA A 42 3.40 14.47 5.82
C ALA A 42 3.10 13.20 5.00
N ASP A 43 3.68 12.04 5.35
CA ASP A 43 3.36 10.76 4.72
C ASP A 43 1.87 10.41 4.86
N CYS A 44 1.26 10.79 5.98
CA CYS A 44 -0.16 10.58 6.25
C CYS A 44 -1.08 11.63 5.62
N ALA A 45 -0.55 12.70 5.03
CA ALA A 45 -1.33 13.67 4.26
C ALA A 45 -1.57 13.21 2.82
N GLY A 46 -0.74 12.31 2.28
CA GLY A 46 -0.86 11.79 0.92
C GLY A 46 -1.72 10.53 0.77
N LEU A 47 -1.59 9.92 -0.41
CA LEU A 47 -2.08 8.58 -0.71
C LEU A 47 -1.33 7.55 0.13
N VAL A 48 -2.07 6.67 0.79
CA VAL A 48 -1.51 5.51 1.50
C VAL A 48 -2.07 4.26 0.85
N ALA A 49 -1.23 3.55 0.11
CA ALA A 49 -1.60 2.35 -0.61
C ALA A 49 -0.38 1.46 -0.82
N PHE A 50 -0.58 0.15 -0.73
CA PHE A 50 0.38 -0.83 -1.18
C PHE A 50 -0.29 -1.93 -2.00
N SER A 51 0.47 -2.53 -2.92
CA SER A 51 0.09 -3.75 -3.62
C SER A 51 1.33 -4.60 -3.83
N ALA A 52 1.32 -5.80 -3.27
CA ALA A 52 2.46 -6.72 -3.29
C ALA A 52 2.08 -8.07 -3.90
N ILE A 53 3.02 -8.68 -4.61
CA ILE A 53 2.89 -9.94 -5.34
C ILE A 53 4.12 -10.84 -5.12
N GLN A 54 4.17 -12.00 -5.80
CA GLN A 54 5.22 -13.02 -5.69
C GLN A 54 5.33 -13.61 -4.27
N GLY A 55 4.42 -14.54 -3.98
CA GLY A 55 4.24 -15.12 -2.65
C GLY A 55 5.20 -16.25 -2.34
N SER A 56 5.87 -16.16 -1.20
CA SER A 56 6.50 -17.27 -0.49
C SER A 56 5.90 -17.40 0.91
N VAL A 57 6.07 -18.56 1.55
CA VAL A 57 5.53 -18.80 2.90
C VAL A 57 6.67 -18.95 3.90
N ASN A 58 6.60 -18.18 4.99
CA ASN A 58 7.54 -18.27 6.10
C ASN A 58 6.75 -18.20 7.41
N GLU A 59 6.91 -19.18 8.30
CA GLU A 59 6.16 -19.27 9.57
C GLU A 59 4.64 -19.07 9.37
N ALA A 60 4.08 -19.71 8.35
CA ALA A 60 2.69 -19.58 7.91
C ALA A 60 2.27 -18.18 7.44
N LYS A 61 3.16 -17.17 7.40
CA LYS A 61 2.87 -15.85 6.81
C LYS A 61 3.19 -15.88 5.32
N LEU A 62 2.31 -15.27 4.54
CA LEU A 62 2.54 -15.00 3.12
C LEU A 62 3.42 -13.76 2.98
N ILE A 63 4.65 -13.98 2.52
CA ILE A 63 5.62 -12.93 2.21
C ILE A 63 5.56 -12.65 0.72
N LEU A 64 5.27 -11.40 0.35
CA LEU A 64 5.19 -10.95 -1.04
C LEU A 64 6.35 -10.00 -1.30
N ALA A 65 7.37 -10.51 -1.98
CA ALA A 65 8.68 -9.87 -2.08
C ALA A 65 8.67 -8.68 -3.07
N GLU A 66 7.80 -8.73 -4.08
CA GLU A 66 7.69 -7.68 -5.09
C GLU A 66 6.53 -6.75 -4.74
N THR A 67 6.78 -5.44 -4.81
CA THR A 67 5.77 -4.42 -4.52
C THR A 67 5.51 -3.57 -5.78
N LEU A 68 4.30 -3.66 -6.33
CA LEU A 68 3.86 -2.90 -7.50
C LEU A 68 3.48 -1.46 -7.14
N VAL A 69 2.96 -1.27 -5.92
CA VAL A 69 2.60 0.03 -5.35
C VAL A 69 3.13 0.08 -3.93
N ASP A 70 3.92 1.11 -3.62
CA ASP A 70 4.36 1.45 -2.26
C ASP A 70 4.26 2.96 -2.07
N LYS A 71 3.04 3.44 -1.80
CA LYS A 71 2.74 4.85 -1.57
C LYS A 71 2.37 5.03 -0.11
N GLY A 72 3.09 5.93 0.57
CA GLY A 72 3.01 6.08 2.02
C GLY A 72 3.93 5.10 2.74
N VAL A 73 3.42 4.48 3.80
CA VAL A 73 4.20 3.72 4.79
C VAL A 73 3.38 2.56 5.32
N GLY A 74 3.98 1.38 5.44
CA GLY A 74 3.45 0.32 6.29
C GLY A 74 3.76 -1.10 5.85
N TYR A 75 3.86 -1.38 4.54
CA TYR A 75 4.14 -2.74 4.07
C TYR A 75 5.64 -3.07 4.15
N ALA A 76 5.97 -4.18 4.78
CA ALA A 76 7.34 -4.68 4.87
C ALA A 76 7.46 -6.01 4.08
N ALA A 77 7.98 -5.92 2.86
CA ALA A 77 8.14 -7.05 1.93
C ALA A 77 8.99 -8.20 2.50
N GLN A 78 9.87 -7.95 3.48
CA GLN A 78 10.67 -9.00 4.13
C GLN A 78 9.86 -9.87 5.10
N THR A 79 8.70 -9.38 5.56
CA THR A 79 7.90 -10.04 6.59
C THR A 79 6.47 -10.35 6.15
N GLY A 80 6.00 -9.73 5.06
CA GLY A 80 4.61 -9.81 4.63
C GLY A 80 3.63 -8.99 5.48
N ILE A 81 4.13 -8.19 6.42
CA ILE A 81 3.33 -7.46 7.40
C ILE A 81 3.12 -6.02 6.92
N PHE A 82 1.86 -5.59 6.88
CA PHE A 82 1.49 -4.19 6.87
C PHE A 82 1.34 -3.67 8.30
N THR A 83 2.06 -2.60 8.66
CA THR A 83 1.89 -1.88 9.93
C THR A 83 1.21 -0.55 9.65
N THR A 84 0.07 -0.31 10.28
CA THR A 84 -0.66 0.94 10.16
C THR A 84 0.14 2.06 10.82
N HIS A 85 0.59 3.01 10.04
CA HIS A 85 1.16 4.25 10.58
C HIS A 85 0.17 5.42 10.53
N CYS A 86 -0.65 5.45 9.50
CA CYS A 86 -1.67 6.48 9.29
C CYS A 86 -3.04 5.89 9.61
N PRO A 87 -3.68 6.22 10.74
CA PRO A 87 -4.97 5.64 11.11
C PRO A 87 -6.08 6.06 10.13
N GLY A 88 -7.15 5.26 10.10
CA GLY A 88 -8.34 5.52 9.28
C GLY A 88 -9.01 4.26 8.76
N LEU A 89 -9.93 4.44 7.82
CA LEU A 89 -10.63 3.36 7.15
C LEU A 89 -9.81 2.88 5.95
N TYR A 90 -9.49 1.60 5.93
CA TYR A 90 -8.72 0.95 4.86
C TYR A 90 -9.54 -0.13 4.19
N GLN A 91 -9.35 -0.27 2.87
CA GLN A 91 -9.73 -1.47 2.15
C GLN A 91 -8.51 -2.38 2.03
N PHE A 92 -8.63 -3.60 2.54
CA PHE A 92 -7.64 -4.65 2.35
C PHE A 92 -8.22 -5.75 1.45
N SER A 93 -7.41 -6.25 0.54
CA SER A 93 -7.74 -7.41 -0.28
C SER A 93 -6.55 -8.33 -0.42
N PHE A 94 -6.82 -9.62 -0.49
CA PHE A 94 -5.81 -10.62 -0.82
C PHE A 94 -6.38 -11.63 -1.79
N ALA A 95 -5.49 -12.24 -2.57
CA ALA A 95 -5.82 -13.38 -3.40
C ALA A 95 -4.65 -14.35 -3.40
N GLY A 96 -4.93 -15.63 -3.57
CA GLY A 96 -3.91 -16.62 -3.87
C GLY A 96 -4.52 -17.96 -4.17
N TYR A 97 -3.88 -18.70 -5.06
CA TYR A 97 -4.41 -19.94 -5.61
C TYR A 97 -3.32 -21.03 -5.57
N GLY A 98 -3.74 -22.27 -5.39
CA GLY A 98 -2.81 -23.38 -5.38
C GLY A 98 -3.45 -24.72 -5.07
N SER A 99 -2.89 -25.46 -4.12
CA SER A 99 -3.37 -26.81 -3.80
C SER A 99 -4.84 -26.82 -3.36
N THR A 100 -5.51 -27.95 -3.54
CA THR A 100 -6.94 -28.10 -3.23
C THR A 100 -7.29 -27.85 -1.76
N ASP A 101 -6.32 -27.98 -0.85
CA ASP A 101 -6.45 -27.72 0.58
C ASP A 101 -5.94 -26.32 1.00
N LEU A 102 -5.54 -25.47 0.03
CA LEU A 102 -5.03 -24.13 0.32
C LEU A 102 -6.09 -23.28 1.03
N ARG A 103 -5.71 -22.74 2.19
CA ARG A 103 -6.53 -21.80 2.96
C ARG A 103 -5.72 -20.58 3.37
N LEU A 104 -6.21 -19.43 2.96
CA LEU A 104 -5.60 -18.13 3.23
C LEU A 104 -6.45 -17.36 4.23
N THR A 105 -5.81 -16.66 5.17
CA THR A 105 -6.50 -15.88 6.21
C THR A 105 -5.84 -14.52 6.37
N LEU A 106 -6.61 -13.44 6.22
CA LEU A 106 -6.18 -12.13 6.70
C LEU A 106 -6.30 -12.10 8.22
N LYS A 107 -5.19 -11.84 8.91
CA LYS A 107 -5.17 -11.65 10.36
C LYS A 107 -4.77 -10.22 10.71
N ARG A 108 -5.27 -9.75 11.85
CA ARG A 108 -4.90 -8.48 12.49
C ARG A 108 -4.29 -8.75 13.85
N LYS A 109 -3.21 -8.05 14.17
CA LYS A 109 -2.63 -7.95 15.51
C LYS A 109 -2.77 -6.50 15.96
N LEU A 110 -3.54 -6.29 17.03
CA LEU A 110 -3.75 -4.96 17.58
C LEU A 110 -2.44 -4.40 18.15
N ASN A 111 -2.28 -3.08 18.12
CA ASN A 111 -1.14 -2.41 18.73
C ASN A 111 -0.99 -2.84 20.21
N LYS A 112 0.24 -3.13 20.65
CA LYS A 112 0.58 -3.66 21.99
C LYS A 112 -0.01 -5.04 22.33
N SER A 113 -0.70 -5.71 21.41
CA SER A 113 -1.07 -7.12 21.56
C SER A 113 0.08 -8.02 21.13
N ASN A 114 0.11 -9.25 21.63
CA ASN A 114 0.97 -10.31 21.11
C ASN A 114 0.23 -11.35 20.26
N SER A 115 -1.11 -11.30 20.23
CA SER A 115 -1.94 -12.27 19.51
C SER A 115 -2.46 -11.74 18.18
N TRP A 116 -2.42 -12.62 17.17
CA TRP A 116 -3.09 -12.43 15.90
C TRP A 116 -4.53 -12.92 15.98
N ARG A 117 -5.46 -12.13 15.44
CA ARG A 117 -6.89 -12.47 15.34
C ARG A 117 -7.26 -12.61 13.87
N THR A 118 -8.02 -13.64 13.55
CA THR A 118 -8.58 -13.85 12.21
C THR A 118 -9.62 -12.78 11.90
N ILE A 119 -9.52 -12.18 10.71
CA ILE A 119 -10.51 -11.24 10.18
C ILE A 119 -11.41 -11.93 9.16
N ILE A 120 -10.81 -12.48 8.09
CA ILE A 120 -11.54 -13.14 7.00
C ILE A 120 -10.61 -14.14 6.29
N SER A 121 -11.18 -15.17 5.65
CA SER A 121 -10.43 -16.27 5.03
C SER A 121 -11.00 -16.66 3.66
N ALA A 122 -10.14 -17.21 2.79
CA ALA A 122 -10.47 -17.82 1.50
C ALA A 122 -10.01 -19.28 1.47
N GLY A 123 -10.81 -20.16 0.86
CA GLY A 123 -10.53 -21.58 0.67
C GLY A 123 -11.79 -22.44 0.74
N PRO A 124 -11.69 -23.77 0.50
CA PRO A 124 -10.50 -24.51 0.04
C PRO A 124 -10.10 -24.19 -1.41
N GLY A 125 -8.84 -24.48 -1.80
CA GLY A 125 -8.28 -24.19 -3.13
C GLY A 125 -7.65 -22.79 -3.29
N GLY A 126 -7.62 -22.01 -2.20
CA GLY A 126 -7.32 -20.59 -2.25
C GLY A 126 -8.55 -19.74 -2.57
N GLY A 127 -8.34 -18.62 -3.25
CA GLY A 127 -9.36 -17.64 -3.57
C GLY A 127 -8.97 -16.23 -3.16
N SER A 128 -9.95 -15.34 -3.16
CA SER A 128 -9.75 -13.92 -2.85
C SER A 128 -10.80 -13.40 -1.88
N ASN A 129 -10.44 -12.42 -1.07
CA ASN A 129 -11.37 -11.67 -0.24
C ASN A 129 -11.01 -10.18 -0.21
N LEU A 130 -11.99 -9.38 0.17
CA LEU A 130 -11.88 -7.94 0.35
C LEU A 130 -12.65 -7.54 1.61
N VAL A 131 -12.10 -6.62 2.40
CA VAL A 131 -12.73 -6.11 3.62
C VAL A 131 -12.37 -4.65 3.86
N LEU A 132 -13.31 -3.90 4.44
CA LEU A 132 -13.08 -2.56 4.99
C LEU A 132 -12.83 -2.65 6.49
N LEU A 133 -11.75 -2.05 6.98
CA LEU A 133 -11.36 -2.07 8.39
C LEU A 133 -10.96 -0.67 8.86
N ASP A 134 -11.52 -0.26 10.00
CA ASP A 134 -10.99 0.87 10.76
C ASP A 134 -9.74 0.36 11.53
N VAL A 135 -8.60 0.99 11.29
CA VAL A 135 -7.29 0.60 11.83
C VAL A 135 -6.60 1.75 12.54
N GLU A 136 -6.01 1.42 13.69
CA GLU A 136 -5.29 2.38 14.53
C GLU A 136 -3.79 2.32 14.27
N ALA A 137 -3.08 3.38 14.62
CA ALA A 137 -1.63 3.41 14.52
C ALA A 137 -0.99 2.28 15.37
N GLY A 138 -0.09 1.53 14.74
CA GLY A 138 0.61 0.38 15.31
C GLY A 138 -0.10 -0.96 15.12
N ASP A 139 -1.33 -0.99 14.60
CA ASP A 139 -1.96 -2.25 14.21
C ASP A 139 -1.20 -2.91 13.07
N GLN A 140 -1.16 -4.23 13.07
CA GLN A 140 -0.50 -5.03 12.04
C GLN A 140 -1.48 -5.93 11.33
N LEU A 141 -1.33 -6.06 10.02
CA LEU A 141 -2.11 -6.95 9.16
C LEU A 141 -1.18 -7.81 8.32
N ALA A 142 -1.52 -9.09 8.16
CA ALA A 142 -0.79 -10.00 7.30
C ALA A 142 -1.72 -11.13 6.83
N VAL A 143 -1.40 -11.69 5.67
CA VAL A 143 -2.07 -12.89 5.16
C VAL A 143 -1.31 -14.12 5.65
N PHE A 144 -2.04 -15.09 6.18
CA PHE A 144 -1.52 -16.36 6.65
C PHE A 144 -1.97 -17.48 5.73
N VAL A 145 -1.09 -18.45 5.51
CA VAL A 145 -1.38 -19.74 4.87
C VAL A 145 -1.62 -20.76 5.98
N GLU A 146 -2.89 -21.07 6.25
CA GLU A 146 -3.26 -22.00 7.33
C GLU A 146 -3.08 -23.46 6.93
N SER A 147 -3.17 -23.76 5.64
CA SER A 147 -3.02 -25.09 5.06
C SER A 147 -2.72 -24.98 3.55
N GLY A 148 -2.22 -26.06 2.96
CA GLY A 148 -1.89 -26.15 1.55
C GLY A 148 -0.67 -25.35 1.10
N LYS A 149 -0.55 -25.18 -0.21
CA LYS A 149 0.56 -24.50 -0.90
C LYS A 149 0.03 -23.56 -1.97
N ILE A 150 0.67 -22.41 -2.12
CA ILE A 150 0.40 -21.47 -3.22
C ILE A 150 1.19 -21.95 -4.44
N THR A 151 0.55 -22.03 -5.62
CA THR A 151 1.20 -22.47 -6.87
C THR A 151 0.89 -21.59 -8.07
N ASP A 152 -0.17 -20.77 -8.03
CA ASP A 152 -0.66 -19.99 -9.18
C ASP A 152 -0.62 -18.47 -8.94
N GLY A 153 0.25 -18.04 -8.01
CA GLY A 153 0.44 -16.65 -7.62
C GLY A 153 -0.38 -16.22 -6.41
N ALA A 154 0.02 -15.08 -5.83
CA ALA A 154 -0.66 -14.47 -4.70
C ALA A 154 -0.46 -12.95 -4.70
N SER A 155 -1.41 -12.24 -4.09
CA SER A 155 -1.36 -10.80 -3.90
C SER A 155 -1.92 -10.39 -2.55
N PHE A 156 -1.43 -9.26 -2.03
CA PHE A 156 -1.99 -8.56 -0.89
C PHE A 156 -1.92 -7.06 -1.16
N THR A 157 -3.07 -6.41 -1.06
CA THR A 157 -3.24 -4.98 -1.35
C THR A 157 -3.95 -4.32 -0.18
N GLY A 158 -3.58 -3.09 0.10
CA GLY A 158 -4.27 -2.25 1.07
C GLY A 158 -4.22 -0.80 0.65
N HIS A 159 -5.32 -0.06 0.78
CA HIS A 159 -5.31 1.38 0.60
C HIS A 159 -6.24 2.08 1.58
N ARG A 160 -5.84 3.27 2.03
CA ARG A 160 -6.65 4.09 2.92
C ARG A 160 -7.74 4.78 2.10
N VAL A 161 -8.98 4.49 2.43
CA VAL A 161 -10.18 5.05 1.78
C VAL A 161 -10.58 6.36 2.46
N TYR A 162 -10.41 6.46 3.78
CA TYR A 162 -10.77 7.65 4.54
C TYR A 162 -9.74 7.92 5.64
N LYS A 163 -9.34 9.19 5.76
CA LYS A 163 -8.45 9.68 6.82
C LYS A 163 -9.28 9.98 8.06
N ARG A 164 -8.83 9.52 9.22
CA ARG A 164 -9.44 9.91 10.50
C ARG A 164 -8.87 11.24 10.98
#